data_AF-A0A1E2WEU0-F1
#
_entry.id   AF-A0A1E2WEU0-F1
#
_cell.length_a   1.000
_cell.length_b   1.000
_cell.length_c   1.000
_cell.angle_alpha   90.00
_cell.angle_beta   90.00
_cell.angle_gamma   90.00
#
_symmetry.space_group_name_H-M   'P 1'
#
loop_
_entity.id
_entity.type
_entity.pdbx_description
1 polymer ?
#
loop_
_entity_poly.entity_id
_entity_poly.type
_entity_poly.pdbx_seq_one_letter_code
_entity_poly.pdbx_strand_id
1 'polypeptide(L)'
;MLKLTYTESSFDLECVTLSLEEWVAQRVILALRVGQSLCIEPTTASFLLPVDLPGVEVLRAEVKRDDREIIALCACDAEYMEVTLRGSWLSASSKDAVGVFVTTMSDRAEFFLQKLWQEAQSCASVMSE
;
A
#
# COMPACT_ATOMS: atom_id res chain seq x y z
N MET A 1 8.36 1.54 -5.95
CA MET A 1 6.89 1.73 -5.89
C MET A 1 6.30 0.71 -4.93
N LEU A 2 5.21 1.03 -4.24
CA LEU A 2 4.56 0.10 -3.33
C LEU A 2 3.41 -0.65 -4.01
N LYS A 3 3.31 -1.94 -3.70
CA LYS A 3 2.23 -2.83 -4.11
C LYS A 3 1.57 -3.38 -2.85
N LEU A 4 0.26 -3.20 -2.73
CA LEU A 4 -0.56 -3.80 -1.68
C LEU A 4 -1.43 -4.90 -2.32
N THR A 5 -1.34 -6.11 -1.80
CA THR A 5 -2.15 -7.25 -2.26
C THR A 5 -3.18 -7.57 -1.19
N TYR A 6 -4.45 -7.34 -1.48
CA TYR A 6 -5.53 -7.69 -0.57
C TYR A 6 -6.00 -9.12 -0.86
N THR A 7 -5.95 -9.96 0.15
CA THR A 7 -6.53 -11.31 0.13
C THR A 7 -7.78 -11.34 0.99
N GLU A 8 -8.49 -12.46 1.02
CA GLU A 8 -9.71 -12.59 1.82
C GLU A 8 -9.48 -12.44 3.34
N SER A 9 -8.28 -12.75 3.83
CA SER A 9 -7.97 -12.79 5.27
C SER A 9 -6.78 -11.94 5.70
N SER A 10 -6.04 -11.37 4.76
CA SER A 10 -4.86 -10.56 5.06
C SER A 10 -4.57 -9.56 3.93
N PHE A 11 -3.61 -8.67 4.17
CA PHE A 11 -2.98 -7.96 3.07
C PHE A 11 -1.47 -8.02 3.22
N ASP A 12 -0.78 -7.91 2.09
CA ASP A 12 0.67 -7.82 2.05
C ASP A 12 1.11 -6.53 1.36
N LEU A 13 2.25 -5.98 1.78
CA LEU A 13 2.85 -4.76 1.23
C LEU A 13 4.29 -5.04 0.84
N GLU A 14 4.57 -4.85 -0.44
CA GLU A 14 5.85 -5.15 -1.08
C GLU A 14 6.39 -3.90 -1.79
N CYS A 15 7.72 -3.74 -1.80
CA CYS A 15 8.38 -2.79 -2.67
C CYS A 15 8.69 -3.46 -4.01
N VAL A 16 8.28 -2.80 -5.09
CA VAL A 16 8.49 -3.22 -6.47
C VAL A 16 9.42 -2.22 -7.16
N THR A 17 10.44 -2.75 -7.82
CA THR A 17 11.50 -1.97 -8.49
C THR A 17 11.11 -1.48 -9.90
N LEU A 18 10.03 -2.00 -10.47
CA LEU A 18 9.47 -1.53 -11.73
C LEU A 18 8.74 -0.20 -11.53
N SER A 19 8.73 0.63 -12.58
CA SER A 19 7.83 1.78 -12.60
C SER A 19 6.36 1.35 -12.63
N LEU A 20 5.47 2.24 -12.21
CA LEU A 20 4.02 2.01 -12.26
C LEU A 20 3.57 1.69 -13.68
N GLU A 21 4.05 2.46 -14.65
CA GLU A 21 3.70 2.32 -16.07
C GLU A 21 4.15 0.97 -16.64
N GLU A 22 5.39 0.56 -16.36
CA GLU A 22 5.90 -0.75 -16.82
C GLU A 22 5.12 -1.90 -16.19
N TRP A 23 4.87 -1.82 -14.88
CA TRP A 23 4.17 -2.86 -14.13
C TRP A 23 2.71 -2.99 -14.60
N VAL A 24 2.03 -1.88 -14.84
CA VAL A 24 0.66 -1.83 -15.40
C VAL A 24 0.65 -2.37 -16.83
N ALA A 25 1.57 -1.93 -17.69
CA ALA A 25 1.64 -2.37 -19.08
C ALA A 25 1.80 -3.89 -19.19
N GLN A 26 2.65 -4.50 -18.37
CA GLN A 26 2.83 -5.96 -18.33
C GLN A 26 1.52 -6.70 -18.02
N ARG A 27 0.68 -6.17 -17.12
CA ARG A 27 -0.60 -6.77 -16.73
C ARG A 27 -1.68 -6.60 -17.79
N VAL A 28 -1.73 -5.42 -18.41
CA VAL A 28 -2.62 -5.17 -19.56
C VAL A 28 -2.28 -6.12 -20.71
N ILE A 29 -0.99 -6.28 -21.05
CA ILE A 29 -0.55 -7.20 -22.10
C ILE A 29 -0.95 -8.65 -21.77
N LEU A 30 -0.75 -9.08 -20.52
CA LEU A 30 -1.15 -10.42 -20.11
C LEU A 30 -2.66 -10.62 -20.23
N ALA A 31 -3.47 -9.71 -19.66
CA ALA A 31 -4.93 -9.78 -19.69
C ALA A 31 -5.47 -9.89 -21.12
N LEU A 32 -4.95 -9.08 -22.05
CA LEU A 32 -5.28 -9.14 -23.47
C LEU A 32 -4.93 -10.50 -24.09
N ARG A 33 -3.78 -11.10 -23.75
CA ARG A 33 -3.35 -12.40 -24.29
C ARG A 33 -4.19 -13.56 -23.76
N VAL A 34 -4.68 -13.48 -22.54
CA VAL A 34 -5.49 -14.54 -21.93
C VAL A 34 -7.00 -14.30 -22.07
N GLY A 35 -7.43 -13.22 -22.74
CA GLY A 35 -8.84 -12.89 -22.92
C GLY A 35 -9.56 -12.58 -21.60
N GLN A 36 -8.84 -12.03 -20.61
CA GLN A 36 -9.40 -11.63 -19.32
C GLN A 36 -9.57 -10.11 -19.28
N SER A 37 -10.62 -9.65 -18.60
CA SER A 37 -10.81 -8.23 -18.31
C SER A 37 -9.81 -7.77 -17.25
N LEU A 38 -9.38 -6.52 -17.35
CA LEU A 38 -8.58 -5.84 -16.35
C LEU A 38 -9.12 -4.42 -16.17
N CYS A 39 -9.69 -4.15 -15.01
CA CYS A 39 -10.13 -2.82 -14.59
C CYS A 39 -8.98 -2.14 -13.84
N ILE A 40 -8.75 -0.85 -14.13
CA ILE A 40 -7.75 -0.03 -13.46
C ILE A 40 -8.41 1.30 -13.08
N GLU A 41 -8.47 1.60 -11.79
CA GLU A 41 -9.19 2.76 -11.27
C GLU A 41 -8.35 3.55 -10.27
N PRO A 42 -8.33 4.90 -10.33
CA PRO A 42 -7.72 5.71 -9.29
C PRO A 42 -8.54 5.61 -8.01
N THR A 43 -7.90 5.27 -6.89
CA THR A 43 -8.57 5.10 -5.60
C THR A 43 -7.60 5.30 -4.44
N THR A 44 -8.08 5.00 -3.23
CA THR A 44 -7.29 4.91 -2.02
C THR A 44 -7.25 3.50 -1.46
N ALA A 45 -6.16 3.16 -0.79
CA ALA A 45 -6.01 1.96 0.00
C ALA A 45 -5.59 2.34 1.43
N SER A 46 -6.27 1.76 2.43
CA SER A 46 -5.96 2.00 3.84
C SER A 46 -5.46 0.73 4.51
N PHE A 47 -4.58 0.91 5.51
CA PHE A 47 -4.18 -0.12 6.45
C PHE A 47 -3.77 0.48 7.81
N LEU A 48 -3.65 -0.37 8.82
CA LEU A 48 -3.31 0.05 10.18
C LEU A 48 -1.83 -0.20 10.50
N LEU A 49 -1.24 0.72 11.26
CA LEU A 49 0.06 0.58 11.91
C LEU A 49 -0.06 0.90 13.40
N PRO A 50 0.60 0.14 14.29
CA PRO A 50 0.70 0.52 15.70
C PRO A 50 1.37 1.88 15.89
N VAL A 51 0.83 2.70 16.80
CA VAL A 51 1.32 4.07 17.05
C VAL A 51 2.67 4.12 17.76
N ASP A 52 3.05 3.05 18.45
CA ASP A 52 4.26 2.93 19.26
C ASP A 52 5.49 2.43 18.48
N LEU A 53 5.34 2.15 17.18
CA LEU A 53 6.45 1.71 16.35
C LEU A 53 7.56 2.76 16.23
N PRO A 54 8.84 2.35 16.35
CA PRO A 54 9.96 3.27 16.26
C PRO A 54 10.08 3.83 14.83
N GLY A 55 9.79 5.12 14.67
CA GLY A 55 9.89 5.80 13.38
C GLY A 55 8.56 6.34 12.84
N VAL A 56 7.43 6.10 13.53
CA VAL A 56 6.14 6.69 13.19
C VAL A 56 6.22 8.23 13.11
N GLU A 57 6.91 8.87 14.07
CA GLU A 57 7.09 10.32 14.05
C GLU A 57 7.96 10.81 12.88
N VAL A 58 8.89 9.97 12.41
CA VAL A 58 9.67 10.28 11.20
C VAL A 58 8.77 10.20 9.98
N LEU A 59 7.94 9.17 9.86
CA LEU A 59 6.94 9.06 8.78
C LEU A 59 5.99 10.26 8.80
N ARG A 60 5.46 10.67 9.97
CA ARG A 60 4.62 11.87 10.08
C ARG A 60 5.33 13.13 9.58
N ALA A 61 6.61 13.28 9.90
CA ALA A 61 7.40 14.42 9.43
C ALA A 61 7.60 14.39 7.91
N GLU A 62 7.81 13.21 7.31
CA GLU A 62 7.92 13.08 5.85
C GLU A 62 6.59 13.36 5.14
N VAL A 63 5.47 12.84 5.66
CA VAL A 63 4.14 13.10 5.09
C VAL A 63 3.81 14.59 5.13
N LYS A 64 4.17 15.30 6.20
CA LYS A 64 4.00 16.76 6.28
C LYS A 64 4.85 17.56 5.28
N ARG A 65 5.95 16.97 4.77
CA ARG A 65 6.82 17.60 3.76
C ARG A 65 6.40 17.26 2.33
N ASP A 66 5.55 16.25 2.14
CA ASP A 66 5.11 15.82 0.83
C ASP A 66 3.83 16.55 0.40
N ASP A 67 3.99 17.54 -0.47
CA ASP A 67 2.88 18.36 -0.99
C ASP A 67 1.94 17.58 -1.94
N ARG A 68 2.25 16.33 -2.28
CA ARG A 68 1.48 15.53 -3.25
C ARG A 68 0.25 14.86 -2.65
N GLU A 69 0.09 14.89 -1.32
CA GLU A 69 -1.01 14.26 -0.58
C GLU A 69 -1.20 12.76 -0.91
N ILE A 70 -0.11 12.07 -1.25
CA ILE A 70 -0.15 10.63 -1.59
C ILE A 70 -0.44 9.78 -0.35
N ILE A 71 0.00 10.23 0.82
CA ILE A 71 -0.17 9.55 2.09
C ILE A 71 -0.97 10.45 3.03
N ALA A 72 -2.00 9.90 3.66
CA ALA A 72 -2.69 10.49 4.78
C ALA A 72 -2.53 9.60 6.02
N LEU A 73 -2.37 10.24 7.18
CA LEU A 73 -2.19 9.58 8.46
C LEU A 73 -3.29 10.05 9.41
N CYS A 74 -4.11 9.13 9.91
CA CYS A 74 -5.22 9.43 10.83
C CYS A 74 -5.12 8.58 12.09
N ALA A 75 -5.32 9.16 13.27
CA ALA A 75 -5.43 8.38 14.49
C ALA A 75 -6.74 7.56 14.44
N CYS A 76 -6.64 6.23 14.51
CA CYS A 76 -7.81 5.35 14.47
C CYS A 76 -8.31 5.11 15.90
N ASP A 77 -7.41 4.68 16.78
CA ASP A 77 -7.66 4.51 18.22
C ASP A 77 -6.39 4.80 19.04
N ALA A 78 -6.33 4.32 20.29
CA ALA A 78 -5.20 4.56 21.19
C ALA A 78 -3.94 3.75 20.82
N GLU A 79 -4.10 2.65 20.08
CA GLU A 79 -3.04 1.69 19.75
C GLU A 79 -2.66 1.75 18.26
N TYR A 80 -3.58 2.16 17.38
CA TYR A 80 -3.42 2.11 15.94
C TYR A 80 -3.67 3.46 15.24
N MET A 81 -2.88 3.69 14.21
CA MET A 81 -3.03 4.74 13.21
C MET A 81 -3.41 4.13 11.87
N GLU A 82 -4.36 4.76 11.18
CA GLU A 82 -4.67 4.46 9.79
C GLU A 82 -3.71 5.21 8.86
N VAL A 83 -3.11 4.46 7.93
CA VAL A 83 -2.37 4.97 6.78
C VAL A 83 -3.24 4.81 5.55
N THR A 84 -3.56 5.91 4.87
CA THR A 84 -4.28 5.91 3.61
C THR A 84 -3.35 6.35 2.49
N LEU A 85 -3.27 5.54 1.43
CA LEU A 85 -2.46 5.79 0.24
C LEU A 85 -3.37 6.10 -0.95
N ARG A 86 -3.01 7.10 -1.76
CA ARG A 86 -3.63 7.35 -3.07
C ARG A 86 -2.86 6.62 -4.16
N GLY A 87 -3.57 6.01 -5.11
CA GLY A 87 -2.94 5.19 -6.14
C GLY A 87 -3.95 4.59 -7.11
N SER A 88 -3.61 3.43 -7.65
CA SER A 88 -4.43 2.72 -8.62
C SER A 88 -4.78 1.32 -8.12
N TRP A 89 -6.05 0.95 -8.22
CA TRP A 89 -6.55 -0.39 -7.98
C TRP A 89 -6.66 -1.15 -9.29
N LEU A 90 -6.21 -2.40 -9.27
CA LEU A 90 -6.28 -3.33 -10.39
C LEU A 90 -7.06 -4.58 -9.99
N SER A 91 -8.09 -4.89 -10.77
CA SER A 91 -8.99 -6.03 -10.52
C SER A 91 -9.58 -6.58 -11.84
N ALA A 92 -10.26 -7.71 -11.78
CA ALA A 92 -10.93 -8.28 -12.96
C ALA A 92 -12.23 -7.53 -13.30
N SER A 93 -12.89 -6.96 -12.28
CA SER A 93 -14.08 -6.11 -12.40
C SER A 93 -14.00 -4.90 -11.48
N SER A 94 -14.70 -3.81 -11.83
CA SER A 94 -14.78 -2.57 -11.03
C SER A 94 -15.52 -2.72 -9.69
N LYS A 95 -16.02 -3.92 -9.38
CA LYS A 95 -16.74 -4.21 -8.13
C LYS A 95 -16.01 -5.23 -7.25
N ASP A 96 -14.86 -5.73 -7.70
CA ASP A 96 -14.14 -6.75 -6.95
C ASP A 96 -13.46 -6.13 -5.74
N ALA A 97 -13.75 -6.69 -4.56
CA ALA A 97 -13.07 -6.36 -3.31
C ALA A 97 -11.67 -7.00 -3.22
N VAL A 98 -11.33 -7.91 -4.14
CA VAL A 98 -10.03 -8.57 -4.23
C VAL A 98 -9.30 -8.02 -5.44
N GLY A 99 -8.04 -7.64 -5.24
CA GLY A 99 -7.24 -7.00 -6.27
C GLY A 99 -5.89 -6.56 -5.76
N VAL A 100 -5.20 -5.80 -6.60
CA VAL A 100 -3.88 -5.27 -6.31
C VAL A 100 -3.94 -3.76 -6.37
N PHE A 101 -3.53 -3.12 -5.29
CA PHE A 101 -3.32 -1.68 -5.25
C PHE A 101 -1.85 -1.36 -5.49
N VAL A 102 -1.58 -0.31 -6.25
CA VAL A 102 -0.23 0.20 -6.49
C VAL A 102 -0.19 1.70 -6.31
N THR A 103 0.91 2.20 -5.75
CA THR A 103 1.14 3.63 -5.58
C THR A 103 2.60 4.00 -5.76
N THR A 104 2.82 5.24 -6.19
CA THR A 104 4.15 5.84 -6.32
C THR A 104 4.20 7.08 -5.43
N MET A 105 5.26 7.17 -4.63
CA MET A 105 5.51 8.27 -3.69
C MET A 105 7.01 8.61 -3.70
N SER A 106 7.45 9.51 -2.82
CA SER A 106 8.90 9.77 -2.68
C SER A 106 9.63 8.55 -2.12
N ASP A 107 10.86 8.31 -2.58
CA ASP A 107 11.71 7.19 -2.11
C ASP A 107 11.82 7.14 -0.58
N ARG A 108 11.85 8.32 0.05
CA ARG A 108 11.96 8.45 1.50
C ARG A 108 10.67 7.99 2.20
N ALA A 109 9.51 8.42 1.72
CA ALA A 109 8.24 8.00 2.28
C ALA A 109 8.00 6.50 2.06
N GLU A 110 8.32 5.99 0.86
CA GLU A 110 8.26 4.56 0.52
C GLU A 110 9.13 3.72 1.47
N PHE A 111 10.39 4.13 1.66
CA PHE A 111 11.32 3.44 2.55
C PHE A 111 10.81 3.37 4.00
N PHE A 112 10.38 4.49 4.57
CA PHE A 112 9.91 4.51 5.96
C PHE A 112 8.63 3.70 6.13
N LEU A 113 7.71 3.79 5.18
CA LEU A 113 6.45 3.05 5.26
C LEU A 113 6.68 1.54 5.17
N GLN A 114 7.53 1.09 4.26
CA GLN A 114 7.91 -0.32 4.15
C GLN A 114 8.58 -0.83 5.43
N LYS A 115 9.51 -0.06 6.02
CA LYS A 115 10.20 -0.44 7.25
C LYS A 115 9.23 -0.60 8.42
N LEU A 116 8.34 0.37 8.62
CA LEU A 116 7.33 0.32 9.68
C LEU A 116 6.37 -0.86 9.49
N TRP A 117 5.98 -1.15 8.25
CA TRP A 117 5.17 -2.34 7.94
C TRP A 117 5.87 -3.64 8.33
N GLN A 118 7.16 -3.80 8.00
CA GLN A 118 7.94 -4.99 8.37
C GLN A 118 8.10 -5.14 9.89
N GLU A 119 8.31 -4.03 10.60
CA GLU A 119 8.38 -4.02 12.06
C GLU A 119 7.04 -4.40 12.70
N ALA A 120 5.92 -3.86 12.20
CA ALA A 120 4.57 -4.20 12.65
C ALA A 120 4.29 -5.70 12.56
N GLN A 121 4.64 -6.32 11.42
CA GLN A 121 4.47 -7.76 11.21
C GLN A 121 5.34 -8.60 12.15
N SER A 122 6.57 -8.15 12.42
CA SER A 122 7.48 -8.84 13.34
C SER A 122 6.92 -8.86 14.76
N CYS A 123 6.39 -7.72 15.24
CA CYS A 123 5.76 -7.62 16.56
C CYS A 123 4.48 -8.47 16.66
N ALA A 124 3.62 -8.47 15.63
CA ALA A 124 2.39 -9.27 15.62
C ALA A 124 2.67 -10.79 15.65
N SER A 125 3.73 -11.23 14.97
CA SER A 125 4.14 -12.64 14.97
C SER A 125 4.61 -13.12 16.34
N VAL A 126 5.31 -12.28 17.11
CA VAL A 126 5.83 -12.62 18.45
C VAL A 126 4.71 -12.70 19.49
N MET A 127 3.62 -11.95 19.33
CA MET A 127 2.47 -12.00 20.23
C MET A 127 1.54 -13.19 20.00
N SER A 128 1.75 -13.93 18.90
CA SER A 128 0.90 -15.05 18.50
C SER A 128 1.44 -16.43 18.95
N GLU A 129 2.54 -16.46 19.72
CA GLU A 129 3.15 -17.67 20.31
C GLU A 129 2.83 -17.85 21.81
#